data_AF-A0A163EBN3-F1
#
_entry.id   AF-A0A163EBN3-F1
#
_cell.length_a   1.000
_cell.length_b   1.000
_cell.length_c   1.000
_cell.angle_alpha   90.00
_cell.angle_beta   90.00
_cell.angle_gamma   90.00
#
_symmetry.space_group_name_H-M   'P 1'
#
loop_
_entity.id
_entity.type
_entity.pdbx_description
1 polymer ?
#
loop_
_entity_poly.entity_id
_entity_poly.type
_entity_poly.pdbx_seq_one_letter_code
_entity_poly.pdbx_strand_id
1 'polypeptide(L)'
;MTNPKSTPEQLLAAAKWVDFYYFGKFTSKDTATANAQALIKDGGIVGLPGLSPLSADVYKQYREWIADDTNVDASHFTSYTDSLTKIPLIPEPTTRAQEVYADLASTVQAVLTDPSAPIEPLVKDASSRIERIISQ
;
A
#
# COMPACT_ATOMS: atom_id res chain seq x y z
N MET A 1 9.56 -12.50 1.58
CA MET A 1 10.58 -13.12 2.47
C MET A 1 11.35 -14.16 1.66
N THR A 2 12.67 -14.24 1.81
CA THR A 2 13.48 -15.29 1.17
C THR A 2 13.68 -16.47 2.15
N ASN A 3 13.98 -17.65 1.63
CA ASN A 3 14.28 -18.81 2.47
C ASN A 3 15.67 -18.65 3.11
N PRO A 4 15.84 -18.85 4.43
CA PRO A 4 17.15 -18.74 5.08
C PRO A 4 18.19 -19.74 4.56
N LYS A 5 17.75 -20.80 3.86
CA LYS A 5 18.61 -21.81 3.23
C LYS A 5 18.98 -21.50 1.76
N SER A 6 18.59 -20.34 1.23
CA SER A 6 18.87 -19.95 -0.15
C SER A 6 20.37 -19.76 -0.41
N THR A 7 20.83 -20.14 -1.61
CA THR A 7 22.22 -19.90 -2.03
C THR A 7 22.47 -18.40 -2.27
N PRO A 8 23.74 -17.93 -2.31
CA PRO A 8 24.05 -16.55 -2.65
C PRO A 8 23.45 -16.09 -3.98
N GLU A 9 23.42 -16.96 -5.00
CA GLU A 9 22.86 -16.65 -6.32
C GLU A 9 21.33 -16.47 -6.25
N GLN A 10 20.66 -17.29 -5.44
CA GLN A 10 19.21 -17.17 -5.21
C GLN A 10 18.87 -15.88 -4.46
N LEU A 11 19.69 -15.52 -3.46
CA LEU A 11 19.52 -14.26 -2.73
C LEU A 11 19.75 -13.06 -3.65
N LEU A 12 20.76 -13.10 -4.52
CA LEU A 12 21.01 -12.06 -5.52
C LEU A 12 19.86 -11.95 -6.52
N ALA A 13 19.35 -13.07 -7.02
CA ALA A 13 18.20 -13.08 -7.92
C ALA A 13 16.95 -12.47 -7.26
N ALA A 14 16.70 -12.79 -5.98
CA ALA A 14 15.62 -12.20 -5.21
C ALA A 14 15.80 -10.68 -5.04
N ALA A 15 17.00 -10.21 -4.73
CA ALA A 15 17.28 -8.77 -4.61
C ALA A 15 17.07 -8.02 -5.94
N LYS A 16 17.56 -8.58 -7.06
CA LYS A 16 17.33 -8.02 -8.41
C LYS A 16 15.86 -8.00 -8.79
N TRP A 17 15.12 -9.04 -8.43
CA TRP A 17 13.68 -9.08 -8.68
C TRP A 17 12.94 -8.03 -7.86
N VAL A 18 13.31 -7.83 -6.58
CA VAL A 18 12.75 -6.77 -5.75
C VAL A 18 13.01 -5.39 -6.36
N ASP A 19 14.24 -5.14 -6.80
CA ASP A 19 14.62 -3.89 -7.46
C ASP A 19 13.78 -3.63 -8.71
N PHE A 20 13.74 -4.60 -9.63
CA PHE A 20 12.94 -4.51 -10.85
C PHE A 20 11.45 -4.31 -10.57
N TYR A 21 10.86 -5.14 -9.71
CA TYR A 21 9.41 -5.22 -9.52
C TYR A 21 8.85 -4.10 -8.63
N TYR A 22 9.51 -3.77 -7.51
CA TYR A 22 9.02 -2.77 -6.57
C TYR A 22 9.54 -1.37 -6.84
N PHE A 23 10.80 -1.23 -7.30
CA PHE A 23 11.45 0.08 -7.44
C PHE A 23 11.61 0.52 -8.90
N GLY A 24 11.74 -0.40 -9.85
CA GLY A 24 12.04 -0.10 -11.25
C GLY A 24 11.05 0.87 -11.91
N LYS A 25 9.75 0.77 -11.60
CA LYS A 25 8.73 1.72 -12.11
C LYS A 25 8.92 3.15 -11.62
N PHE A 26 9.61 3.34 -10.50
CA PHE A 26 9.87 4.65 -9.92
C PHE A 26 11.20 5.25 -10.38
N THR A 27 12.12 4.43 -10.90
CA THR A 27 13.47 4.85 -11.27
C THR A 27 13.75 4.81 -12.78
N SER A 28 12.84 4.23 -13.57
CA SER A 28 12.95 4.13 -15.03
C SER A 28 11.61 4.45 -15.71
N LYS A 29 11.61 5.46 -16.58
CA LYS A 29 10.45 5.83 -17.40
C LYS A 29 9.99 4.67 -18.28
N ASP A 30 10.92 3.99 -18.94
CA ASP A 30 10.62 2.88 -19.83
C ASP A 30 9.93 1.73 -19.07
N THR A 31 10.41 1.43 -17.86
CA THR A 31 9.77 0.42 -16.99
C THR A 31 8.39 0.88 -16.53
N ALA A 32 8.24 2.16 -16.16
CA ALA A 32 6.95 2.71 -15.74
C ALA A 32 5.88 2.59 -16.84
N THR A 33 6.21 3.05 -18.05
CA THR A 33 5.31 3.01 -19.21
C THR A 33 5.04 1.57 -19.67
N ALA A 34 6.06 0.71 -19.74
CA ALA A 34 5.87 -0.70 -20.08
C ALA A 34 4.94 -1.42 -19.09
N ASN A 35 5.10 -1.17 -17.79
CA ASN A 35 4.23 -1.73 -16.76
C ASN A 35 2.79 -1.21 -16.89
N ALA A 36 2.60 0.09 -17.13
CA ALA A 36 1.28 0.68 -17.30
C ALA A 36 0.56 0.10 -18.53
N GLN A 37 1.24 -0.01 -19.67
CA GLN A 37 0.68 -0.59 -20.90
C GLN A 37 0.35 -2.07 -20.75
N ALA A 38 1.22 -2.85 -20.09
CA ALA A 38 0.94 -4.24 -19.77
C ALA A 38 -0.32 -4.37 -18.89
N LEU A 39 -0.45 -3.52 -17.88
CA LEU A 39 -1.61 -3.51 -17.00
C LEU A 39 -2.91 -3.13 -17.73
N ILE A 40 -2.87 -2.14 -18.62
CA ILE A 40 -4.02 -1.78 -19.48
C ILE A 40 -4.43 -2.96 -20.36
N LYS A 41 -3.45 -3.65 -20.98
CA LYS A 41 -3.70 -4.81 -21.85
C LYS A 41 -4.42 -5.94 -21.10
N ASP A 42 -4.12 -6.09 -19.82
CA ASP A 42 -4.75 -7.08 -18.94
C ASP A 42 -6.08 -6.58 -18.33
N GLY A 43 -6.56 -5.40 -18.73
CA GLY A 43 -7.81 -4.79 -18.25
C GLY A 43 -7.70 -4.18 -16.85
N GLY A 44 -6.48 -3.89 -16.38
CA GLY A 44 -6.20 -3.35 -15.06
C GLY A 44 -6.28 -1.82 -14.96
N ILE A 45 -6.03 -1.33 -13.74
CA ILE A 45 -6.13 0.09 -13.37
C ILE A 45 -4.74 0.71 -13.27
N VAL A 46 -4.49 1.78 -14.01
CA VAL A 46 -3.26 2.57 -13.99
C VAL A 46 -3.53 3.93 -13.34
N GLY A 47 -2.61 4.35 -12.47
CA GLY A 47 -2.65 5.69 -11.85
C GLY A 47 -3.39 5.81 -10.52
N LEU A 48 -3.72 4.67 -9.89
CA LEU A 48 -4.31 4.64 -8.55
C LEU A 48 -3.41 5.43 -7.56
N PRO A 49 -3.97 6.39 -6.80
CA PRO A 49 -3.19 7.13 -5.80
C PRO A 49 -2.59 6.22 -4.73
N GLY A 50 -1.38 6.54 -4.28
CA GLY A 50 -0.63 5.78 -3.29
C GLY A 50 0.62 6.53 -2.82
N LEU A 51 1.44 5.85 -2.02
CA LEU A 51 2.73 6.35 -1.56
C LEU A 51 3.88 5.63 -2.29
N SER A 52 4.90 6.37 -2.69
CA SER A 52 6.16 5.77 -3.15
C SER A 52 6.99 5.32 -1.94
N PRO A 53 7.64 4.14 -2.00
CA PRO A 53 8.57 3.70 -0.97
C PRO A 53 9.91 4.48 -1.00
N LEU A 54 10.11 5.36 -1.99
CA LEU A 54 11.36 6.14 -2.16
C LEU A 54 11.21 7.57 -1.64
N SER A 55 10.39 8.39 -2.31
CA SER A 55 10.09 9.77 -1.90
C SER A 55 8.85 10.31 -2.61
N ALA A 56 8.31 11.43 -2.10
CA ALA A 56 7.19 12.13 -2.73
C ALA A 56 7.57 12.67 -4.13
N ASP A 57 8.79 13.20 -4.30
CA ASP A 57 9.26 13.73 -5.58
C ASP A 57 9.37 12.64 -6.65
N VAL A 58 9.88 11.47 -6.26
CA VAL A 58 9.94 10.30 -7.16
C VAL A 58 8.53 9.84 -7.52
N TYR A 59 7.58 9.87 -6.57
CA TYR A 59 6.19 9.54 -6.88
C TYR A 59 5.58 10.51 -7.90
N LYS A 60 5.81 11.81 -7.73
CA LYS A 60 5.34 12.84 -8.66
C LYS A 60 5.91 12.59 -10.07
N GLN A 61 7.21 12.34 -10.18
CA GLN A 61 7.85 12.03 -11.45
C GLN A 61 7.26 10.77 -12.11
N TYR A 62 7.07 9.70 -11.33
CA TYR A 62 6.41 8.49 -11.82
C TYR A 62 5.01 8.77 -12.37
N ARG A 63 4.22 9.59 -11.67
CA ARG A 63 2.87 9.99 -12.11
C ARG A 63 2.89 10.76 -13.44
N GLU A 64 3.90 11.60 -13.66
CA GLU A 64 4.09 12.30 -14.94
C GLU A 64 4.43 11.33 -16.08
N TRP A 65 5.20 10.27 -15.81
CA TRP A 65 5.55 9.27 -16.83
C TRP A 65 4.38 8.42 -17.31
N ILE A 66 3.42 8.12 -16.44
CA ILE A 66 2.25 7.27 -16.75
C ILE A 66 0.98 8.08 -17.02
N ALA A 67 1.08 9.40 -17.18
CA ALA A 67 -0.09 10.27 -17.29
C ALA A 67 -0.99 9.88 -18.47
N ASP A 68 -0.40 9.59 -19.63
CA ASP A 68 -1.13 9.19 -20.85
C ASP A 68 -1.78 7.79 -20.72
N ASP A 69 -1.26 6.94 -19.84
CA ASP A 69 -1.76 5.59 -19.58
C ASP A 69 -2.77 5.56 -18.40
N THR A 70 -2.94 6.67 -17.66
CA THR A 70 -3.79 6.71 -16.47
C THR A 70 -5.27 6.58 -16.85
N ASN A 71 -5.96 5.60 -16.25
CA ASN A 71 -7.35 5.26 -16.57
C ASN A 71 -8.28 5.31 -15.36
N VAL A 72 -7.88 6.00 -14.30
CA VAL A 72 -8.67 6.20 -13.08
C VAL A 72 -8.83 7.69 -12.77
N ASP A 73 -10.03 8.08 -12.35
CA ASP A 73 -10.28 9.43 -11.84
C ASP A 73 -9.73 9.58 -10.42
N ALA A 74 -8.67 10.39 -10.28
CA ALA A 74 -8.03 10.64 -8.99
C ALA A 74 -8.93 11.39 -8.01
N SER A 75 -9.97 12.10 -8.48
CA SER A 75 -10.90 12.83 -7.61
C SER A 75 -11.73 11.92 -6.71
N HIS A 76 -11.95 10.66 -7.12
CA HIS A 76 -12.61 9.66 -6.28
C HIS A 76 -11.79 9.26 -5.03
N PHE A 77 -10.53 9.69 -4.95
CA PHE A 77 -9.60 9.34 -3.88
C PHE A 77 -9.19 10.54 -3.03
N THR A 78 -9.87 11.69 -3.16
CA THR A 78 -9.50 12.91 -2.42
C THR A 78 -9.39 12.68 -0.90
N SER A 79 -10.36 11.98 -0.29
CA SER A 79 -10.30 11.66 1.13
C SER A 79 -9.07 10.83 1.52
N TYR A 80 -8.64 9.91 0.63
CA TYR A 80 -7.42 9.14 0.83
C TYR A 80 -6.18 10.03 0.71
N THR A 81 -6.03 10.76 -0.40
CA THR A 81 -4.84 11.59 -0.64
C THR A 81 -4.66 12.70 0.39
N ASP A 82 -5.76 13.31 0.83
CA ASP A 82 -5.74 14.36 1.87
C ASP A 82 -5.35 13.82 3.24
N SER A 83 -5.55 12.53 3.49
CA SER A 83 -5.18 11.90 4.76
C SER A 83 -3.69 11.57 4.85
N LEU A 84 -2.99 11.42 3.72
CA LEU A 84 -1.57 11.07 3.66
C LEU A 84 -0.64 12.10 4.32
N THR A 85 -1.09 13.35 4.45
CA THR A 85 -0.34 14.43 5.11
C THR A 85 -0.78 14.67 6.56
N LYS A 86 -1.87 14.01 7.00
CA LYS A 86 -2.51 14.23 8.31
C LYS A 86 -2.30 13.07 9.26
N ILE A 87 -2.25 11.85 8.73
CA ILE A 87 -2.10 10.62 9.51
C ILE A 87 -0.62 10.25 9.51
N PRO A 88 0.02 10.10 10.68
CA PRO A 88 1.40 9.64 10.74
C PRO A 88 1.51 8.23 10.16
N LEU A 89 2.58 7.97 9.41
CA LEU A 89 2.88 6.63 8.93
C LEU A 89 3.37 5.78 10.11
N ILE A 90 2.56 4.80 10.51
CA ILE A 90 2.89 3.85 11.58
C ILE A 90 3.21 2.50 10.93
N PRO A 91 4.40 1.93 11.16
CA PRO A 91 4.73 0.60 10.66
C PRO A 91 3.88 -0.48 11.34
N GLU A 92 3.71 -1.62 10.67
CA GLU A 92 3.05 -2.78 11.26
C GLU A 92 3.73 -3.21 12.58
N PRO A 93 2.98 -3.68 13.58
CA PRO A 93 3.54 -4.22 14.81
C PRO A 93 4.55 -5.34 14.52
N THR A 94 5.72 -5.31 15.18
CA THR A 94 6.79 -6.30 14.98
C THR A 94 6.40 -7.70 15.48
N THR A 95 5.41 -7.78 16.35
CA THR A 95 4.82 -9.02 16.86
C THR A 95 3.31 -9.01 16.65
N ARG A 96 2.74 -10.19 16.42
CA ARG A 96 1.28 -10.42 16.43
C ARG A 96 0.48 -9.58 15.42
N ALA A 97 1.10 -9.10 14.35
CA ALA A 97 0.42 -8.32 13.29
C ALA A 97 -0.82 -9.03 12.73
N GLN A 98 -0.76 -10.36 12.55
CA GLN A 98 -1.90 -11.15 12.07
C GLN A 98 -3.09 -11.12 13.05
N GLU A 99 -2.83 -11.11 14.36
CA GLU A 99 -3.87 -11.00 15.37
C GLU A 99 -4.47 -9.59 15.39
N VAL A 100 -3.65 -8.56 15.17
CA VAL A 100 -4.12 -7.17 14.99
C VAL A 100 -5.06 -7.05 13.78
N TYR A 101 -4.70 -7.63 12.63
CA TYR A 101 -5.56 -7.64 11.44
C TYR A 101 -6.87 -8.41 11.68
N ALA A 102 -6.80 -9.57 12.33
CA ALA A 102 -7.98 -10.37 12.63
C ALA A 102 -8.97 -9.62 13.54
N ASP A 103 -8.47 -8.89 14.55
CA ASP A 103 -9.31 -8.09 15.45
C ASP A 103 -9.95 -6.88 14.72
N LEU A 104 -9.14 -6.15 13.93
CA LEU A 104 -9.59 -4.98 13.17
C LEU A 104 -10.70 -5.29 12.15
N ALA A 105 -10.74 -6.51 11.63
CA ALA A 105 -11.69 -6.90 10.59
C ALA A 105 -13.16 -6.63 11.00
N SER A 106 -13.51 -6.91 12.26
CA SER A 106 -14.87 -6.69 12.78
C SER A 106 -15.25 -5.21 12.83
N THR A 107 -14.32 -4.36 13.27
CA THR A 107 -14.49 -2.89 13.32
C THR A 107 -14.69 -2.32 11.92
N VAL A 108 -13.85 -2.72 10.96
CA VAL A 108 -13.97 -2.27 9.57
C VAL A 108 -15.29 -2.73 8.95
N GLN A 109 -15.66 -4.00 9.15
CA GLN A 109 -16.92 -4.55 8.64
C GLN A 109 -18.14 -3.78 9.17
N ALA A 110 -18.15 -3.44 10.47
CA ALA A 110 -19.24 -2.67 11.07
C ALA A 110 -19.38 -1.28 10.41
N VAL A 111 -18.27 -0.56 10.24
CA VAL A 111 -18.27 0.78 9.62
C VAL A 111 -18.71 0.73 8.15
N LEU A 112 -18.30 -0.30 7.40
CA LEU A 112 -18.62 -0.40 5.97
C LEU A 112 -20.04 -0.90 5.68
N THR A 113 -20.70 -1.56 6.62
CA THR A 113 -22.04 -2.14 6.41
C THR A 113 -23.18 -1.39 7.05
N ASP A 114 -22.90 -0.58 8.07
CA ASP A 114 -23.90 0.24 8.75
C ASP A 114 -23.58 1.74 8.58
N PRO A 115 -24.36 2.46 7.77
CA PRO A 115 -24.20 3.91 7.60
C PRO A 115 -24.37 4.71 8.89
N SER A 116 -24.98 4.13 9.93
CA SER A 116 -25.19 4.73 11.25
C SER A 116 -24.17 4.27 12.30
N ALA A 117 -23.15 3.51 11.90
CA ALA A 117 -22.14 2.98 12.81
C ALA A 117 -21.47 4.10 13.64
N PRO A 118 -21.34 3.94 14.97
CA PRO A 118 -20.67 4.91 15.81
C PRO A 118 -19.15 4.80 15.66
N ILE A 119 -18.60 5.43 14.62
CA ILE A 119 -17.19 5.28 14.20
C ILE A 119 -16.21 5.60 15.34
N GLU A 120 -16.38 6.72 16.03
CA GLU A 120 -15.46 7.13 17.11
C GLU A 120 -15.38 6.09 18.25
N PRO A 121 -16.49 5.63 18.85
CA PRO A 121 -16.47 4.53 19.82
C PRO A 121 -15.87 3.23 19.28
N LEU A 122 -16.19 2.85 18.03
CA LEU A 122 -15.69 1.61 17.42
C LEU A 122 -14.17 1.63 17.25
N VAL A 123 -13.62 2.75 16.78
CA VAL A 123 -12.17 2.93 16.61
C VAL A 123 -11.47 2.99 17.97
N LYS A 124 -12.06 3.67 18.96
CA LYS A 124 -11.50 3.73 20.32
C LYS A 124 -11.43 2.34 20.98
N ASP A 125 -12.49 1.55 20.87
CA ASP A 125 -12.51 0.19 21.41
C ASP A 125 -11.47 -0.69 20.67
N ALA A 126 -11.41 -0.61 19.34
CA ALA A 126 -10.39 -1.30 18.55
C ALA A 126 -8.96 -0.95 18.99
N SER A 127 -8.65 0.33 19.21
CA SER A 127 -7.34 0.77 19.73
C SER A 127 -7.00 0.07 21.04
N SER A 128 -7.94 0.06 22.00
CA SER A 128 -7.74 -0.61 23.29
C SER A 128 -7.58 -2.13 23.18
N ARG A 129 -8.24 -2.80 22.22
CA ARG A 129 -8.04 -4.24 21.95
C ARG A 129 -6.66 -4.50 21.34
N ILE A 130 -6.25 -3.70 20.36
CA ILE A 130 -4.95 -3.80 19.69
C ILE A 130 -3.81 -3.56 20.67
N GLU A 131 -3.90 -2.54 21.53
CA GLU A 131 -2.92 -2.25 22.57
C GLU A 131 -2.67 -3.47 23.48
N ARG A 132 -3.73 -4.21 23.84
CA ARG A 132 -3.62 -5.46 24.61
C ARG A 132 -3.00 -6.60 23.82
N ILE A 133 -3.21 -6.68 22.51
CA ILE A 133 -2.62 -7.72 21.66
C ILE A 133 -1.12 -7.50 21.56
N ILE A 134 -0.69 -6.28 21.23
CA ILE A 134 0.72 -5.96 20.97
C ILE A 134 1.56 -5.90 22.25
N SER A 135 0.94 -5.77 23.43
CA SER A 135 1.65 -5.74 24.73
C SER A 135 1.95 -7.13 25.32
N GLN A 136 1.53 -8.22 24.68
CA GLN A 136 1.77 -9.60 25.10
C GLN A 136 3.03 -10.16 24.43
#